data_AF-A0A7S9RRW7-F1
#
_entry.id   AF-A0A7S9RRW7-F1
#
_cell.length_a   1.000
_cell.length_b   1.000
_cell.length_c   1.000
_cell.angle_alpha   90.00
_cell.angle_beta   90.00
_cell.angle_gamma   90.00
#
_symmetry.space_group_name_H-M   'P 1'
#
loop_
_entity.id
_entity.type
_entity.pdbx_description
1 polymer ?
#
loop_
_entity_poly.entity_id
_entity_poly.type
_entity_poly.pdbx_seq_one_letter_code
_entity_poly.pdbx_strand_id
1 'polypeptide(L)'
;MFGIIFDKKITDENTAKYIEYYIDKLGCDANASVKLNNLMARSNLLEFAYDANKTRTIDMLLDKGATPNGWLSTSIGLDFSFFFNSNGVPIENKRASKELLKFIKTPKYKEFKEEKFKLIKKLLDHGQDPKDYVVLKSILKIVNDEKEFDELVEGRNR
;
A
#
# COMPACT_ATOMS: atom_id res chain seq x y z
N MET A 1 -10.97 7.78 -15.36
CA MET A 1 -10.23 6.76 -14.60
C MET A 1 -10.42 6.89 -13.09
N PHE A 2 -9.91 7.93 -12.42
CA PHE A 2 -10.02 8.11 -10.95
C PHE A 2 -11.43 7.93 -10.37
N GLY A 3 -12.46 8.52 -11.00
CA GLY A 3 -13.85 8.38 -10.55
C GLY A 3 -14.38 6.93 -10.61
N ILE A 4 -13.90 6.12 -11.55
CA ILE A 4 -14.28 4.70 -11.68
C ILE A 4 -13.62 3.86 -10.59
N ILE A 5 -12.38 4.20 -10.22
CA ILE A 5 -11.66 3.50 -9.14
C ILE A 5 -12.35 3.75 -7.79
N PHE A 6 -12.74 5.00 -7.52
CA PHE A 6 -13.40 5.35 -6.26
C PHE A 6 -14.90 5.03 -6.18
N ASP A 7 -15.53 4.62 -7.29
CA ASP A 7 -16.94 4.27 -7.27
C ASP A 7 -17.16 2.95 -6.51
N LYS A 8 -17.74 3.08 -5.31
CA LYS A 8 -18.06 1.94 -4.42
C LYS A 8 -19.12 1.00 -5.01
N LYS A 9 -19.88 1.43 -6.03
CA LYS A 9 -20.90 0.60 -6.69
C LYS A 9 -20.30 -0.31 -7.76
N ILE A 10 -19.09 -0.03 -8.22
CA ILE A 10 -18.40 -0.83 -9.24
C ILE A 10 -17.55 -1.88 -8.52
N THR A 11 -17.63 -3.14 -8.94
CA THR A 11 -16.78 -4.22 -8.41
C THR A 11 -15.33 -4.02 -8.85
N ASP A 12 -14.37 -4.54 -8.11
CA ASP A 12 -12.95 -4.44 -8.50
C ASP A 12 -12.67 -5.05 -9.89
N GLU A 13 -13.30 -6.18 -10.21
CA GLU A 13 -13.19 -6.77 -11.54
C GLU A 13 -13.67 -5.83 -12.66
N ASN A 14 -14.80 -5.14 -12.46
CA ASN A 14 -15.30 -4.21 -13.44
C ASN A 14 -14.48 -2.92 -13.48
N THR A 15 -13.98 -2.45 -12.32
CA THR A 15 -13.02 -1.34 -12.25
C THR A 15 -11.80 -1.67 -13.12
N ALA A 16 -11.17 -2.83 -12.95
CA ALA A 16 -10.01 -3.24 -13.73
C ALA A 16 -10.31 -3.26 -15.24
N LYS A 17 -11.42 -3.89 -15.66
CA LYS A 17 -11.84 -3.95 -17.08
C LYS A 17 -12.04 -2.56 -17.68
N TYR A 18 -12.70 -1.67 -16.95
CA TYR A 18 -12.95 -0.32 -17.44
C TYR A 18 -11.65 0.48 -17.55
N ILE A 19 -10.80 0.47 -16.52
CA ILE A 19 -9.53 1.19 -16.56
C ILE A 19 -8.60 0.65 -17.65
N GLU A 20 -8.54 -0.68 -17.84
CA GLU A 20 -7.81 -1.29 -18.94
C GLU A 20 -8.31 -0.79 -20.30
N TYR A 21 -9.62 -0.67 -20.50
CA TYR A 21 -10.17 -0.08 -21.73
C TYR A 21 -9.71 1.38 -21.93
N TYR A 22 -9.69 2.21 -20.87
CA TYR A 22 -9.18 3.58 -20.96
C TYR A 22 -7.71 3.60 -21.41
N ILE A 23 -6.88 2.70 -20.88
CA ILE A 23 -5.45 2.64 -21.20
C ILE A 23 -5.26 2.10 -22.64
N ASP A 24 -5.77 0.90 -22.92
CA ASP A 24 -5.47 0.17 -24.16
C ASP A 24 -6.20 0.74 -25.39
N LYS A 25 -7.44 1.21 -25.22
CA LYS A 25 -8.29 1.64 -26.35
C LYS A 25 -8.34 3.14 -26.50
N LEU A 26 -8.27 3.88 -25.40
CA LEU A 26 -8.33 5.34 -25.43
C LEU A 26 -6.96 6.00 -25.26
N GLY A 27 -5.89 5.22 -25.09
CA GLY A 27 -4.52 5.73 -24.98
C GLY A 27 -4.28 6.55 -23.71
N CYS A 28 -5.05 6.33 -22.65
CA CYS A 28 -4.84 7.02 -21.38
C CYS A 28 -3.57 6.52 -20.68
N ASP A 29 -2.86 7.43 -20.02
CA ASP A 29 -1.64 7.10 -19.29
C ASP A 29 -1.94 6.30 -18.01
N ALA A 30 -1.35 5.11 -17.86
CA ALA A 30 -1.42 4.29 -16.66
C ALA A 30 -0.78 4.99 -15.43
N ASN A 31 0.11 5.96 -15.67
CA ASN A 31 0.74 6.81 -14.66
C ASN A 31 0.01 8.14 -14.44
N ALA A 32 -1.23 8.27 -14.93
CA ALA A 32 -2.04 9.44 -14.67
C ALA A 32 -2.06 9.77 -13.17
N SER A 33 -1.89 11.05 -12.87
CA SER A 33 -1.90 11.57 -11.51
C SER A 33 -2.74 12.83 -11.41
N VAL A 34 -3.31 13.06 -10.22
CA VAL A 34 -4.04 14.28 -9.90
C VAL A 34 -3.34 15.01 -8.76
N LYS A 35 -3.24 16.34 -8.89
CA LYS A 35 -2.82 17.20 -7.79
C LYS A 35 -4.05 17.49 -6.94
N LEU A 36 -4.03 17.07 -5.68
CA LEU A 36 -5.10 17.37 -4.75
C LEU A 36 -4.83 18.75 -4.13
N ASN A 37 -5.78 19.68 -4.22
CA ASN A 37 -5.56 21.09 -3.85
C ASN A 37 -5.09 21.32 -2.40
N ASN A 38 -5.34 20.35 -1.50
CA ASN A 38 -4.98 20.42 -0.09
C ASN A 38 -3.78 19.55 0.29
N LEU A 39 -3.14 18.89 -0.67
CA LEU A 39 -1.94 18.07 -0.45
C LEU A 39 -0.89 18.47 -1.49
N MET A 40 0.35 18.70 -1.07
CA MET A 40 1.47 18.92 -2.02
C MET A 40 1.81 17.64 -2.82
N ALA A 41 1.09 16.55 -2.56
CA ALA A 41 1.17 15.25 -3.17
C ALA A 41 0.47 15.19 -4.54
N ARG A 42 1.08 14.45 -5.48
CA ARG A 42 0.37 13.92 -6.65
C ARG A 42 -0.03 12.49 -6.34
N SER A 43 -1.33 12.24 -6.28
CA SER A 43 -1.86 10.89 -6.12
C SER A 43 -2.08 10.24 -7.48
N ASN A 44 -1.62 9.00 -7.64
CA ASN A 44 -1.72 8.24 -8.89
C ASN A 44 -2.86 7.21 -8.81
N LEU A 45 -3.09 6.50 -9.92
CA LEU A 45 -4.13 5.48 -9.99
C LEU A 45 -3.91 4.32 -9.00
N LEU A 46 -2.65 3.97 -8.69
CA LEU A 46 -2.32 2.90 -7.75
C LEU A 46 -2.75 3.26 -6.32
N GLU A 47 -2.49 4.49 -5.87
CA GLU A 47 -2.92 4.97 -4.56
C GLU A 47 -4.46 4.96 -4.44
N PHE A 48 -5.16 5.45 -5.46
CA PHE A 48 -6.63 5.42 -5.48
C PHE A 48 -7.18 3.99 -5.44
N ALA A 49 -6.54 3.06 -6.16
CA ALA A 49 -6.95 1.66 -6.17
C ALA A 49 -6.69 1.00 -4.81
N TYR A 50 -5.58 1.35 -4.15
CA TYR A 50 -5.28 0.92 -2.80
C TYR A 50 -6.31 1.39 -1.79
N ASP A 51 -6.61 2.69 -1.76
CA ASP A 51 -7.58 3.29 -0.83
C ASP A 51 -9.00 2.76 -1.04
N ALA A 52 -9.34 2.40 -2.28
CA ALA A 52 -10.63 1.80 -2.64
C ALA A 52 -10.69 0.28 -2.44
N ASN A 53 -9.62 -0.34 -1.93
CA ASN A 53 -9.47 -1.80 -1.75
C ASN A 53 -9.71 -2.59 -3.06
N LYS A 54 -9.07 -2.15 -4.14
CA LYS A 54 -9.20 -2.67 -5.51
C LYS A 54 -7.93 -3.41 -5.94
N THR A 55 -7.66 -4.55 -5.31
CA THR A 55 -6.41 -5.32 -5.50
C THR A 55 -6.20 -5.82 -6.92
N ARG A 56 -7.27 -6.25 -7.62
CA ARG A 56 -7.19 -6.65 -9.03
C ARG A 56 -6.89 -5.46 -9.94
N THR A 57 -7.44 -4.29 -9.62
CA THR A 57 -7.12 -3.06 -10.34
C THR A 57 -5.67 -2.65 -10.12
N ILE A 58 -5.10 -2.81 -8.92
CA ILE A 58 -3.66 -2.61 -8.67
C ILE A 58 -2.83 -3.51 -9.59
N ASP A 59 -3.14 -4.80 -9.62
CA ASP A 59 -2.39 -5.78 -10.41
C ASP A 59 -2.39 -5.43 -11.89
N MET A 60 -3.59 -5.11 -12.43
CA MET A 60 -3.71 -4.68 -13.83
C MET A 60 -2.94 -3.38 -14.09
N LEU A 61 -2.99 -2.38 -13.19
CA LEU A 61 -2.24 -1.14 -13.37
C LEU A 61 -0.73 -1.38 -13.42
N LEU A 62 -0.22 -2.25 -12.54
CA LEU A 62 1.18 -2.64 -12.51
C LEU A 62 1.59 -3.35 -13.82
N ASP A 63 0.77 -4.29 -14.31
CA ASP A 63 0.98 -4.96 -15.60
C ASP A 63 1.00 -3.98 -16.80
N LYS A 64 0.27 -2.86 -16.68
CA LYS A 64 0.28 -1.77 -17.68
C LYS A 64 1.41 -0.75 -17.49
N GLY A 65 2.34 -1.01 -16.56
CA GLY A 65 3.50 -0.15 -16.33
C GLY A 65 3.22 1.08 -15.45
N ALA A 66 2.16 1.05 -14.64
CA ALA A 66 1.98 2.05 -13.59
C ALA A 66 3.12 1.93 -12.58
N THR A 67 3.78 3.05 -12.28
CA THR A 67 4.91 3.12 -11.37
C THR A 67 4.42 3.49 -9.97
N PRO A 68 4.71 2.66 -8.95
CA PRO A 68 4.45 3.00 -7.56
C PRO A 68 5.16 4.30 -7.11
N ASN A 69 4.66 4.95 -6.05
CA ASN A 69 5.24 6.18 -5.52
C ASN A 69 5.31 6.17 -3.98
N GLY A 70 6.06 7.10 -3.40
CA GLY A 70 6.23 7.17 -1.94
C GLY A 70 4.98 7.52 -1.13
N TRP A 71 3.87 7.92 -1.77
CA TRP A 71 2.61 8.09 -1.05
C TRP A 71 1.92 6.77 -0.80
N LEU A 72 1.91 5.88 -1.79
CA LEU A 72 1.39 4.53 -1.61
C LEU A 72 2.14 3.77 -0.50
N SER A 73 3.48 3.86 -0.44
CA SER A 73 4.26 3.26 0.65
C SER A 73 3.93 3.87 2.01
N THR A 74 3.67 5.17 2.07
CA THR A 74 3.22 5.88 3.27
C THR A 74 1.87 5.37 3.74
N SER A 75 0.89 5.25 2.84
CA SER A 75 -0.44 4.70 3.14
C SER A 75 -0.36 3.27 3.67
N ILE A 76 0.47 2.42 3.05
CA ILE A 76 0.74 1.05 3.53
C ILE A 76 1.35 1.06 4.94
N GLY A 77 2.28 1.97 5.21
CA GLY A 77 2.86 2.13 6.55
C GLY A 77 1.82 2.55 7.59
N LEU A 78 0.98 3.53 7.27
CA LEU A 78 -0.07 4.02 8.16
C LEU A 78 -1.11 2.95 8.50
N ASP A 79 -1.40 2.04 7.57
CA ASP A 79 -2.31 0.92 7.82
C ASP A 79 -1.87 0.04 9.00
N PHE A 80 -0.57 -0.15 9.25
CA PHE A 80 -0.12 -0.88 10.44
C PHE A 80 -0.51 -0.14 11.73
N SER A 81 -0.32 1.19 11.77
CA SER A 81 -0.75 2.01 12.91
C SER A 81 -2.26 1.95 13.12
N PHE A 82 -3.04 2.07 12.04
CA PHE A 82 -4.50 1.97 12.10
C PHE A 82 -4.98 0.57 12.49
N PHE A 83 -4.29 -0.46 12.03
CA PHE A 83 -4.57 -1.84 12.41
C PHE A 83 -4.35 -2.05 13.91
N PHE A 84 -3.26 -1.53 14.48
CA PHE A 84 -3.03 -1.60 15.92
C PHE A 84 -4.10 -0.81 16.71
N ASN A 85 -4.43 0.39 16.27
CA ASN A 85 -5.44 1.23 16.92
C ASN A 85 -6.83 0.59 16.90
N SER A 86 -7.27 0.06 15.75
CA SER A 86 -8.58 -0.61 15.59
C SER A 86 -8.70 -1.92 16.39
N ASN A 87 -7.57 -2.49 16.82
CA ASN A 87 -7.52 -3.67 17.69
C ASN A 87 -7.30 -3.32 19.16
N GLY A 88 -7.39 -2.03 19.55
CA GLY A 88 -7.27 -1.59 20.93
C GLY A 88 -5.85 -1.69 21.50
N VAL A 89 -4.83 -1.76 20.63
CA VAL A 89 -3.42 -1.87 21.02
C VAL A 89 -2.56 -0.79 20.33
N PRO A 90 -2.91 0.50 20.44
CA PRO A 90 -2.21 1.57 19.72
C PRO A 90 -0.73 1.67 20.11
N ILE A 91 0.07 2.26 19.23
CA ILE A 91 1.43 2.70 19.56
C ILE A 91 1.33 4.03 20.33
N GLU A 92 1.80 4.03 21.57
CA GLU A 92 1.79 5.21 22.43
C GLU A 92 3.21 5.69 22.70
N ASN A 93 3.44 7.00 22.64
CA ASN A 93 4.74 7.63 22.96
C ASN A 93 5.95 6.97 22.25
N LYS A 94 5.76 6.53 21.00
CA LYS A 94 6.77 5.83 20.18
C LYS A 94 7.32 4.55 20.84
N ARG A 95 6.50 3.85 21.65
CA ARG A 95 6.86 2.59 22.31
C ARG A 95 5.75 1.57 22.16
N ALA A 96 6.12 0.29 22.10
CA ALA A 96 5.15 -0.80 22.14
C ALA A 96 4.80 -1.18 23.58
N SER A 97 3.50 -1.29 23.88
CA SER A 97 3.01 -1.85 25.14
C SER A 97 3.21 -3.36 25.19
N LYS A 98 3.08 -3.97 26.38
CA LYS A 98 3.15 -5.43 26.53
C LYS A 98 2.02 -6.11 25.76
N GLU A 99 0.86 -5.46 25.71
CA GLU A 99 -0.34 -5.89 25.01
C GLU A 99 -0.10 -5.90 23.50
N LEU A 100 0.49 -4.83 22.94
CA LEU A 100 0.87 -4.77 21.53
C LEU A 100 1.91 -5.85 21.17
N LEU A 101 2.93 -6.05 22.01
CA LEU A 101 3.94 -7.09 21.80
C LEU A 101 3.38 -8.52 21.89
N LYS A 102 2.28 -8.73 22.62
CA LYS A 102 1.52 -9.99 22.60
C LYS A 102 0.66 -10.07 21.34
N PHE A 103 0.02 -8.98 20.94
CA PHE A 103 -0.86 -8.91 19.78
C PHE A 103 -0.14 -9.25 18.47
N ILE A 104 1.09 -8.78 18.26
CA ILE A 104 1.88 -9.10 17.04
C ILE A 104 2.22 -10.59 16.91
N LYS A 105 2.01 -11.40 17.95
CA LYS A 105 2.23 -12.86 17.90
C LYS A 105 0.98 -13.61 17.47
N THR A 106 -0.18 -12.95 17.41
CA THR A 106 -1.47 -13.55 17.09
C THR A 106 -1.58 -13.90 15.60
N PRO A 107 -2.39 -14.90 15.23
CA PRO A 107 -2.69 -15.19 13.82
C PRO A 107 -3.23 -13.97 13.06
N LYS A 108 -4.11 -13.19 13.71
CA LYS A 108 -4.73 -12.00 13.13
C LYS A 108 -3.70 -10.98 12.63
N TYR A 109 -2.63 -10.72 13.40
CA TYR A 109 -1.57 -9.82 12.94
C TYR A 109 -0.72 -10.46 11.84
N LYS A 110 -0.40 -11.75 11.96
CA LYS A 110 0.42 -12.45 10.96
C LYS A 110 -0.25 -12.47 9.59
N GLU A 111 -1.55 -12.75 9.53
CA GLU A 111 -2.34 -12.72 8.30
C GLU A 111 -2.33 -11.31 7.68
N PHE A 112 -2.63 -10.28 8.48
CA PHE A 112 -2.57 -8.89 8.02
C PHE A 112 -1.18 -8.52 7.48
N LYS A 113 -0.12 -8.86 8.22
CA LYS A 113 1.27 -8.58 7.81
C LYS A 113 1.60 -9.28 6.50
N GLU A 114 1.27 -10.56 6.37
CA GLU A 114 1.54 -11.36 5.17
C GLU A 114 0.84 -10.77 3.94
N GLU A 115 -0.42 -10.35 4.06
CA GLU A 115 -1.15 -9.68 2.98
C GLU A 115 -0.47 -8.38 2.55
N LYS A 116 -0.09 -7.53 3.52
CA LYS A 116 0.62 -6.28 3.22
C LYS A 116 1.99 -6.55 2.60
N PHE A 117 2.73 -7.55 3.08
CA PHE A 117 4.07 -7.87 2.57
C PHE A 117 4.03 -8.46 1.16
N LYS A 118 3.00 -9.24 0.83
CA LYS A 118 2.73 -9.68 -0.56
C LYS A 118 2.53 -8.49 -1.51
N LEU A 119 1.76 -7.48 -1.09
CA LEU A 119 1.60 -6.26 -1.87
C LEU A 119 2.91 -5.49 -1.99
N ILE A 120 3.63 -5.27 -0.88
CA ILE A 120 4.92 -4.57 -0.87
C ILE A 120 5.91 -5.25 -1.82
N LYS A 121 6.03 -6.58 -1.75
CA LYS A 121 6.88 -7.35 -2.66
C LYS A 121 6.55 -7.04 -4.13
N LYS A 122 5.26 -7.04 -4.46
CA LYS A 122 4.77 -6.74 -5.82
C LYS A 122 5.12 -5.32 -6.25
N LEU A 123 4.89 -4.33 -5.40
CA LEU A 123 5.22 -2.92 -5.69
C LEU A 123 6.73 -2.74 -5.90
N LEU A 124 7.54 -3.36 -5.05
CA LEU A 124 8.99 -3.36 -5.18
C LEU A 124 9.45 -4.06 -6.48
N ASP A 125 8.77 -5.13 -6.93
CA ASP A 125 9.07 -5.80 -8.20
C ASP A 125 8.76 -4.89 -9.41
N HIS A 126 7.88 -3.90 -9.22
CA HIS A 126 7.50 -2.89 -10.21
C HIS A 126 8.19 -1.53 -9.97
N GLY A 127 9.34 -1.52 -9.28
CA GLY A 127 10.21 -0.34 -9.20
C GLY A 127 9.88 0.66 -8.09
N GLN A 128 9.03 0.32 -7.12
CA GLN A 128 8.91 1.12 -5.89
C GLN A 128 10.29 1.24 -5.19
N ASP A 129 10.71 2.46 -4.84
CA ASP A 129 11.96 2.65 -4.10
C ASP A 129 11.80 2.08 -2.67
N PRO A 130 12.66 1.13 -2.24
CA PRO A 130 12.64 0.63 -0.87
C PRO A 130 12.77 1.73 0.20
N LYS A 131 13.43 2.85 -0.13
CA LYS A 131 13.62 4.00 0.77
C LYS A 131 12.31 4.71 1.08
N ASP A 132 11.28 4.56 0.26
CA ASP A 132 9.99 5.22 0.46
C ASP A 132 9.19 4.60 1.63
N TYR A 133 9.59 3.44 2.15
CA TYR A 133 8.91 2.75 3.26
C TYR A 133 9.37 3.21 4.66
N VAL A 134 9.82 4.45 4.81
CA VAL A 134 10.32 4.99 6.10
C VAL A 134 9.30 4.85 7.23
N VAL A 135 8.02 5.11 6.93
CA VAL A 135 6.92 5.04 7.91
C VAL A 135 6.72 3.61 8.39
N LEU A 136 6.61 2.66 7.46
CA LEU A 136 6.47 1.24 7.78
C LEU A 136 7.67 0.74 8.60
N LYS A 137 8.90 1.04 8.15
CA LYS A 137 10.11 0.64 8.86
C LYS A 137 10.16 1.19 10.29
N SER A 138 9.71 2.42 10.49
CA SER A 138 9.65 3.03 11.83
C SER A 138 8.64 2.32 12.74
N ILE A 139 7.47 1.96 12.19
CA ILE A 139 6.42 1.24 12.94
C ILE A 139 6.88 -0.17 13.31
N LEU A 140 7.47 -0.91 12.36
CA LEU A 140 7.97 -2.27 12.61
C LEU A 140 9.07 -2.29 13.66
N LYS A 141 9.98 -1.31 13.65
CA LYS A 141 11.01 -1.15 14.69
C LYS A 141 10.43 -0.93 16.09
N ILE A 142 9.35 -0.16 16.21
CA ILE A 142 8.69 0.09 17.50
C ILE A 142 8.17 -1.21 18.12
N VAL A 143 7.70 -2.14 17.28
CA VAL A 143 7.14 -3.44 17.72
C VAL A 143 8.17 -4.58 17.67
N ASN A 144 9.41 -4.31 17.29
CA ASN A 144 10.49 -5.30 17.07
C ASN A 144 10.13 -6.39 16.03
N ASP A 145 9.57 -5.99 14.90
CA ASP A 145 9.16 -6.89 13.81
C ASP A 145 9.68 -6.45 12.42
N GLU A 146 10.79 -5.70 12.39
CA GLU A 146 11.39 -5.16 11.16
C GLU A 146 12.18 -6.20 10.35
N LYS A 147 12.58 -7.32 10.96
CA LYS A 147 13.52 -8.28 10.35
C LYS A 147 13.10 -8.75 8.96
N GLU A 148 11.87 -9.25 8.84
CA GLU A 148 11.33 -9.76 7.56
C GLU A 148 11.22 -8.64 6.51
N PHE A 149 10.90 -7.42 6.93
CA PHE A 149 10.86 -6.27 6.03
C PHE A 149 12.26 -5.89 5.55
N ASP A 150 13.24 -5.89 6.44
CA ASP A 150 14.64 -5.61 6.10
C ASP A 150 15.18 -6.65 5.10
N GLU A 151 14.89 -7.94 5.30
CA GLU A 151 15.23 -9.01 4.34
C GLU A 151 14.56 -8.78 2.96
N LEU A 152 13.31 -8.30 2.94
CA LEU A 152 12.57 -8.01 1.71
C LEU A 152 13.19 -6.87 0.89
N VAL A 153 13.74 -5.85 1.55
CA VAL A 153 14.33 -4.66 0.89
C VAL A 153 15.82 -4.79 0.61
N GLU A 154 16.59 -5.50 1.44
CA GLU A 154 18.03 -5.71 1.24
C GLU A 154 18.34 -6.41 -0.08
N GLY A 155 17.50 -7.37 -0.49
CA GLY A 155 17.62 -8.06 -1.77
C GLY A 155 17.46 -7.18 -3.00
N ARG A 156 17.04 -5.92 -2.83
CA ARG A 156 16.63 -5.00 -3.91
C ARG A 156 17.45 -3.71 -3.97
N ASN A 157 18.38 -3.51 -3.02
CA ASN A 157 19.31 -2.38 -3.01
C ASN A 157 20.57 -2.64 -3.89
N ARG A 158 20.44 -3.45 -4.95
CA ARG A 158 21.54 -3.82 -5.86
C ARG A 158 21.36 -3.22 -7.24
#